data_AF-A0A177N6N4-F1
#
_entry.id   AF-A0A177N6N4-F1
#
_cell.length_a   1.000
_cell.length_b   1.000
_cell.length_c   1.000
_cell.angle_alpha   90.00
_cell.angle_beta   90.00
_cell.angle_gamma   90.00
#
_symmetry.space_group_name_H-M   'P 1'
#
loop_
_entity.id
_entity.type
_entity.pdbx_description
1 polymer ?
#
loop_
_entity_poly.entity_id
_entity_poly.type
_entity_poly.pdbx_seq_one_letter_code
_entity_poly.pdbx_strand_id
1 'polypeptide(L)'
;MIEVLMVSLVMLVVAVCAFAPLGCTIFAQSKTAVAAKAKVSESVTEFSGILVPEDSVLKRHFLAQLQAEIEATLFPRPTDSMLQRHYDALVASELESRLAGGR
;
A
#
# COMPACT_ATOMS: atom_id res chain seq x y z
N MET A 1 -4.93 0.77 -35.19
CA MET A 1 -4.14 -0.28 -34.51
C MET A 1 -4.44 -0.34 -33.02
N ILE A 2 -4.47 0.79 -32.31
CA ILE A 2 -4.75 0.87 -30.86
C ILE A 2 -6.18 0.41 -30.52
N GLU A 3 -7.18 0.78 -31.32
CA GLU A 3 -8.59 0.34 -31.13
C GLU A 3 -8.74 -1.20 -31.09
N VAL A 4 -8.09 -1.90 -32.02
CA VAL A 4 -8.14 -3.38 -32.10
C VAL A 4 -7.41 -4.02 -30.91
N LEU A 5 -6.32 -3.40 -30.45
CA LEU A 5 -5.58 -3.82 -29.26
C LEU A 5 -6.43 -3.69 -27.99
N MET A 6 -7.14 -2.57 -27.82
CA MET A 6 -8.01 -2.32 -26.66
C MET A 6 -9.17 -3.32 -26.61
N VAL A 7 -9.82 -3.58 -27.75
CA VAL A 7 -10.90 -4.57 -27.84
C VAL A 7 -10.38 -5.97 -27.53
N SER A 8 -9.18 -6.33 -28.00
CA SER A 8 -8.55 -7.61 -27.68
C SER A 8 -8.22 -7.76 -26.19
N LEU A 9 -7.73 -6.70 -25.54
CA LEU A 9 -7.41 -6.71 -24.11
C LEU A 9 -8.67 -6.89 -23.26
N VAL A 10 -9.73 -6.14 -23.58
CA VAL A 10 -11.01 -6.22 -22.87
C VAL A 10 -11.61 -7.62 -22.99
N MET A 11 -11.57 -8.22 -24.18
CA MET A 11 -12.05 -9.59 -24.39
C MET A 11 -11.24 -10.63 -23.60
N LEU A 12 -9.93 -10.43 -23.46
CA LEU A 12 -9.05 -11.29 -22.65
C LEU A 12 -9.38 -11.19 -21.16
N VAL A 13 -9.58 -9.98 -20.64
CA VAL A 13 -9.94 -9.76 -19.22
C VAL A 13 -11.29 -10.39 -18.90
N VAL A 14 -12.30 -10.20 -19.76
CA VAL A 14 -13.63 -10.82 -19.59
C VAL A 14 -13.53 -12.34 -19.60
N ALA A 15 -12.68 -12.93 -20.46
CA ALA A 15 -12.47 -14.37 -20.50
C ALA A 15 -11.82 -14.91 -19.22
N VAL A 16 -10.81 -14.24 -18.65
CA VAL A 16 -10.17 -14.63 -17.38
C VAL A 16 -11.16 -14.53 -16.21
N CYS A 17 -11.98 -13.48 -16.17
CA CYS A 17 -13.02 -13.32 -15.16
C CYS A 17 -14.15 -14.34 -15.27
N ALA A 18 -14.45 -14.83 -16.48
CA ALA A 18 -15.47 -15.86 -16.71
C ALA A 18 -14.95 -17.28 -16.46
N PHE A 19 -13.64 -17.54 -16.65
CA PHE A 19 -13.01 -18.85 -16.44
C PHE A 19 -12.36 -19.04 -15.07
N ALA A 20 -12.36 -18.02 -14.20
CA ALA A 20 -12.07 -18.19 -12.79
C ALA A 20 -13.36 -18.64 -12.08
N PRO A 21 -13.61 -19.95 -11.89
CA PRO A 21 -14.75 -20.35 -11.07
C PRO A 21 -14.51 -19.79 -9.68
N LEU A 22 -15.58 -19.42 -8.98
CA LEU A 22 -15.60 -19.13 -7.55
C LEU A 22 -14.69 -20.07 -6.77
N GLY A 23 -13.45 -19.63 -6.52
CA GLY A 23 -12.42 -20.31 -5.76
C GLY A 23 -12.25 -19.60 -4.42
N CYS A 24 -13.33 -19.50 -3.65
CA CYS A 24 -13.25 -19.22 -2.23
C CYS A 24 -12.62 -20.42 -1.52
N THR A 25 -11.29 -20.45 -1.35
CA THR A 25 -10.58 -21.10 -0.22
C THR A 25 -9.07 -20.93 -0.39
N ILE A 26 -8.43 -19.93 0.25
CA ILE A 26 -7.14 -19.91 0.99
C ILE A 26 -7.04 -18.45 1.49
N PHE A 27 -7.56 -18.03 2.66
CA PHE A 27 -6.93 -18.30 3.95
C PHE A 27 -7.93 -17.95 5.07
N ALA A 28 -8.67 -18.95 5.54
CA ALA A 28 -9.33 -18.90 6.84
C ALA A 28 -8.97 -20.17 7.62
N GLN A 29 -8.34 -19.97 8.77
CA GLN A 29 -8.25 -20.83 9.97
C GLN A 29 -7.10 -21.86 10.11
N SER A 30 -6.18 -21.53 11.02
CA SER A 30 -6.01 -22.27 12.29
C SER A 30 -5.18 -21.39 13.25
N LYS A 31 -5.77 -20.67 14.20
CA LYS A 31 -6.05 -21.15 15.57
C LYS A 31 -4.87 -21.89 16.20
N THR A 32 -3.89 -21.16 16.73
CA THR A 32 -3.16 -21.56 17.94
C THR A 32 -3.46 -20.53 19.02
N ALA A 33 -4.18 -20.98 20.04
CA ALA A 33 -4.26 -20.29 21.30
C ALA A 33 -2.87 -20.36 21.95
N VAL A 34 -2.06 -19.31 21.78
CA VAL A 34 -1.12 -18.93 22.83
C VAL A 34 -1.76 -17.74 23.53
N ALA A 35 -2.40 -18.06 24.63
CA ALA A 35 -2.73 -17.10 25.66
C ALA A 35 -1.43 -16.40 26.09
N ALA A 36 -1.20 -15.21 25.56
CA ALA A 36 -0.33 -14.23 26.17
C ALA A 36 -1.11 -12.92 26.28
N LYS A 37 -2.00 -12.94 27.28
CA LYS A 37 -2.47 -11.77 27.99
C LYS A 37 -1.28 -10.90 28.36
N ALA A 38 -1.06 -9.81 27.64
CA ALA A 38 -0.29 -8.65 28.11
C ALA A 38 -0.86 -7.44 27.36
N LYS A 39 -1.96 -6.87 27.88
CA LYS A 39 -1.91 -5.74 28.82
C LYS A 39 -1.46 -4.49 28.07
N VAL A 40 -2.46 -3.65 27.82
CA VAL A 40 -2.35 -2.21 27.56
C VAL A 40 -1.08 -1.64 28.20
N SER A 41 -0.20 -1.12 27.37
CA SER A 41 0.72 -0.07 27.73
C SER A 41 0.79 0.86 26.54
N GLU A 42 -0.17 1.77 26.56
CA GLU A 42 -0.15 3.05 25.88
C GLU A 42 1.20 3.72 26.15
N SER A 43 2.14 3.57 25.23
CA SER A 43 3.24 4.51 25.04
C SER A 43 3.01 5.12 23.67
N VAL A 44 2.75 6.41 23.66
CA VAL A 44 2.73 7.22 22.45
C VAL A 44 4.17 7.68 22.29
N THR A 45 4.95 7.02 21.44
CA THR A 45 6.19 7.64 20.96
C THR A 45 5.80 8.75 19.98
N GLU A 46 5.63 9.95 20.54
CA GLU A 46 5.41 11.16 19.75
C GLU A 46 6.60 11.40 18.83
N PHE A 47 6.39 11.17 17.54
CA PHE A 47 7.10 11.90 16.49
C PHE A 47 6.18 13.05 16.06
N SER A 48 6.39 14.20 16.69
CA SER A 48 5.92 15.53 16.28
C SER A 48 4.55 15.59 15.57
N GLY A 49 3.50 15.06 16.20
CA GLY A 49 2.10 15.30 15.81
C GLY A 49 1.40 14.17 15.05
N ILE A 50 2.09 13.08 14.69
CA ILE A 50 1.46 11.95 14.01
C ILE A 50 1.60 10.69 14.85
N LEU A 51 0.44 10.14 15.23
CA LEU A 51 0.31 8.85 15.91
C LEU A 51 0.75 7.72 14.96
N VAL A 52 2.06 7.53 14.84
CA VAL A 52 2.61 6.34 14.20
C VAL A 52 2.44 5.17 15.17
N PRO A 53 1.70 4.10 14.81
CA PRO A 53 1.54 2.96 15.69
C PRO A 53 2.89 2.33 16.05
N GLU A 54 3.11 2.00 17.32
CA GLU A 54 4.38 1.42 17.81
C GLU A 54 4.63 -0.01 17.27
N ASP A 55 3.57 -0.68 16.83
CA ASP A 55 3.68 -1.98 16.19
C ASP A 55 4.41 -1.88 14.86
N SER A 56 5.54 -2.59 14.75
CA SER A 56 6.36 -2.56 13.53
C SER A 56 5.59 -2.99 12.27
N VAL A 57 4.55 -3.83 12.41
CA VAL A 57 3.69 -4.25 11.30
C VAL A 57 2.72 -3.13 10.92
N LEU A 58 2.06 -2.52 11.90
CA LEU A 58 1.14 -1.40 11.65
C LEU A 58 1.86 -0.15 11.15
N LYS A 59 3.06 0.15 11.66
CA LYS A 59 3.91 1.24 11.17
C LYS A 59 4.23 1.07 9.69
N ARG A 60 4.62 -0.13 9.26
CA ARG A 60 4.90 -0.40 7.85
C ARG A 60 3.64 -0.26 6.99
N HIS A 61 2.49 -0.75 7.48
CA HIS A 61 1.23 -0.60 6.77
C HIS A 61 0.82 0.87 6.64
N PHE A 62 0.93 1.65 7.72
CA PHE A 62 0.62 3.07 7.73
C PHE A 62 1.50 3.85 6.75
N LEU A 63 2.82 3.62 6.77
CA LEU A 63 3.75 4.26 5.83
C LEU A 63 3.48 3.84 4.38
N ALA A 64 3.19 2.57 4.13
CA ALA A 64 2.85 2.08 2.79
C ALA A 64 1.53 2.68 2.29
N GLN A 65 0.54 2.87 3.16
CA GLN A 65 -0.71 3.53 2.82
C GLN A 65 -0.46 5.00 2.46
N LEU A 66 0.29 5.75 3.29
CA LEU A 66 0.64 7.14 2.99
C LEU A 66 1.41 7.27 1.68
N GLN A 67 2.36 6.37 1.43
CA GLN A 67 3.08 6.32 0.17
C GLN A 67 2.13 6.10 -1.01
N ALA A 68 1.19 5.15 -0.91
CA ALA A 68 0.21 4.89 -1.96
C ALA A 68 -0.71 6.09 -2.22
N GLU A 69 -1.12 6.81 -1.17
CA GLU A 69 -1.90 8.04 -1.30
C GLU A 69 -1.10 9.14 -2.02
N ILE A 70 0.18 9.30 -1.69
CA ILE A 70 1.08 10.25 -2.35
C ILE A 70 1.24 9.88 -3.83
N GLU A 71 1.53 8.62 -4.13
CA GLU A 71 1.67 8.11 -5.50
C GLU A 71 0.37 8.24 -6.30
N ALA A 72 -0.81 8.12 -5.67
CA ALA A 72 -2.10 8.33 -6.31
C ALA A 72 -2.36 9.81 -6.67
N THR A 73 -1.77 10.76 -5.93
CA THR A 73 -1.85 12.19 -6.26
C THR A 73 -0.80 12.65 -7.28
N LEU A 74 0.27 11.87 -7.45
CA LEU A 74 1.34 12.13 -8.39
C LEU A 74 1.04 11.56 -9.78
N PHE A 75 1.95 11.82 -10.71
CA PHE A 75 1.92 11.23 -12.04
C PHE A 75 2.33 9.75 -12.00
N PRO A 76 1.92 8.93 -12.99
CA PRO A 76 2.27 7.51 -13.05
C PRO A 76 3.79 7.29 -13.04
N ARG A 77 4.22 6.21 -12.39
CA ARG A 77 5.63 5.90 -12.19
C ARG A 77 6.37 5.79 -13.53
N PRO A 78 7.47 6.54 -13.72
CA PRO A 78 8.25 6.50 -14.95
C PRO A 78 9.06 5.21 -15.08
N THR A 79 9.31 4.78 -16.32
CA THR A 79 10.08 3.55 -16.64
C THR A 79 11.59 3.79 -16.72
N ASP A 80 12.04 5.03 -16.95
CA ASP A 80 13.46 5.38 -17.01
C ASP A 80 14.09 5.38 -15.62
N SER A 81 15.24 4.74 -15.46
CA SER A 81 15.99 4.64 -14.20
C SER A 81 16.35 6.00 -13.58
N MET A 82 16.71 6.99 -14.41
CA MET A 82 17.05 8.34 -13.92
C MET A 82 15.82 9.06 -13.39
N LEU A 83 14.72 9.00 -14.15
CA LEU A 83 13.45 9.60 -13.76
C LEU A 83 12.81 8.88 -12.57
N GLN A 84 13.00 7.56 -12.48
CA GLN A 84 12.52 6.75 -11.37
C GLN A 84 13.20 7.16 -10.06
N ARG A 85 14.50 7.38 -10.05
CA ARG A 85 15.21 7.88 -8.85
C ARG A 85 14.70 9.25 -8.42
N HIS A 86 14.46 10.14 -9.38
CA HIS A 86 13.90 11.46 -9.09
C HIS A 86 12.48 11.34 -8.54
N TYR A 87 11.67 10.46 -9.12
CA TYR A 87 10.33 10.16 -8.64
C TYR A 87 10.36 9.63 -7.21
N ASP A 88 11.20 8.65 -6.92
CA ASP A 88 11.35 8.06 -5.60
C ASP A 88 11.79 9.13 -4.56
N ALA A 89 12.66 10.06 -4.94
CA ALA A 89 13.06 11.19 -4.10
C ALA A 89 11.90 12.18 -3.85
N LEU A 90 11.08 12.47 -4.86
CA LEU A 90 9.88 13.30 -4.70
C LEU A 90 8.88 12.66 -3.73
N VAL A 91 8.61 11.36 -3.88
CA VAL A 91 7.71 10.62 -2.98
C VAL A 91 8.24 10.63 -1.55
N ALA A 92 9.55 10.42 -1.36
CA ALA A 92 10.16 10.47 -0.03
C ALA A 92 10.06 11.86 0.62
N SER A 93 10.32 12.92 -0.14
CA SER A 93 10.21 14.32 0.31
C SER A 93 8.78 14.68 0.72
N GLU A 94 7.78 14.27 -0.06
CA GLU A 94 6.37 14.49 0.25
C GLU A 94 5.94 13.67 1.48
N LEU A 95 6.43 12.44 1.61
CA LEU A 95 6.15 11.59 2.77
C LEU A 95 6.72 12.21 4.05
N GLU A 96 7.97 12.71 4.00
CA GLU A 96 8.57 13.45 5.11
C GLU A 96 7.80 14.74 5.43
N SER A 97 7.38 15.48 4.40
CA SER A 97 6.59 16.71 4.57
C SER A 97 5.25 16.45 5.24
N ARG A 98 4.56 15.36 4.88
CA ARG A 98 3.32 14.94 5.56
C ARG A 98 3.58 14.44 6.97
N LEU A 99 4.72 13.78 7.20
CA LEU A 99 5.11 13.33 8.53
C LEU A 99 5.51 14.50 9.46
N ALA A 100 6.12 15.55 8.93
CA ALA A 100 6.57 16.72 9.68
C ALA A 100 5.50 17.83 9.77
N GLY A 101 4.56 17.87 8.83
CA GLY A 101 3.54 18.91 8.65
C GLY A 101 2.17 18.57 9.25
N GLY A 102 1.99 17.43 9.91
CA GLY A 102 0.78 17.07 10.65
C GLY A 102 0.62 17.85 11.96
N ARG A 103 0.60 19.19 11.89
CA ARG A 103 0.35 20.11 13.00
C ARG A 103 -0.92 20.91 12.79
#